data_AF-A0AAW5Z2I5-F1
#
_entry.id   AF-A0AAW5Z2I5-F1
#
_cell.length_a   1.000
_cell.length_b   1.000
_cell.length_c   1.000
_cell.angle_alpha   90.00
_cell.angle_beta   90.00
_cell.angle_gamma   90.00
#
_symmetry.space_group_name_H-M   'P 1'
#
loop_
_entity.id
_entity.type
_entity.pdbx_description
1 polymer ?
#
loop_
_entity_poly.entity_id
_entity_poly.type
_entity_poly.pdbx_seq_one_letter_code
_entity_poly.pdbx_strand_id
1 'polypeptide(L)'
;INNSDHYIKLTSDTFKESNLIALPEIKIAPSEHIDLIIQHALPGINFTVMDVVTSELQVRENIIWLKIDKHSELWKLAQAQKSVSFYWSCSPDDLLVELVLSQEKICSKLFSG
;
A
#
# COMPACT_ATOMS: atom_id res chain seq x y z
N ILE A 1 9.76 -2.73 -21.66
CA ILE A 1 10.03 -2.16 -20.33
C ILE A 1 8.70 -1.66 -19.80
N ASN A 2 7.99 -2.49 -19.03
CA ASN A 2 6.71 -2.09 -18.46
C ASN A 2 6.95 -1.06 -17.35
N ASN A 3 6.59 0.19 -17.61
CA ASN A 3 6.69 1.27 -16.63
C ASN A 3 5.45 1.32 -15.72
N SER A 4 4.96 0.14 -15.32
CA SER A 4 3.79 0.03 -14.46
C SER A 4 4.21 0.21 -13.00
N ASP A 5 3.67 1.22 -12.34
CA ASP A 5 3.84 1.40 -10.92
C ASP A 5 2.70 0.65 -10.19
N HIS A 6 3.03 0.03 -9.07
CA HIS A 6 2.10 -0.73 -8.26
C HIS A 6 1.77 0.04 -7.00
N TYR A 7 0.49 0.11 -6.69
CA TYR A 7 -0.03 0.84 -5.55
C TYR A 7 -0.96 -0.09 -4.77
N ILE A 8 -0.95 0.03 -3.45
CA ILE A 8 -1.97 -0.57 -2.59
C ILE A 8 -2.83 0.56 -2.10
N LYS A 9 -4.13 0.44 -2.34
CA LYS A 9 -5.14 1.37 -1.88
C LYS A 9 -5.80 0.74 -0.67
N LEU A 10 -5.69 1.42 0.46
CA LEU A 10 -6.39 1.08 1.69
C LEU A 10 -7.59 1.99 1.78
N THR A 11 -8.79 1.42 1.94
CA THR A 11 -10.01 2.20 2.18
C THR A 11 -10.62 1.73 3.49
N SER A 12 -10.82 2.64 4.44
CA SER A 12 -11.51 2.35 5.70
C SER A 12 -12.12 3.62 6.29
N ASP A 13 -13.39 3.58 6.63
CA ASP A 13 -14.10 4.66 7.31
C ASP A 13 -13.53 4.95 8.70
N THR A 14 -12.88 3.97 9.35
CA THR A 14 -12.15 4.16 10.61
C THR A 14 -11.02 5.21 10.51
N PHE A 15 -10.45 5.41 9.32
CA PHE A 15 -9.41 6.43 9.11
C PHE A 15 -9.94 7.86 9.30
N LYS A 16 -11.24 8.09 9.13
CA LYS A 16 -11.87 9.40 9.35
C LYS A 16 -11.93 9.78 10.83
N GLU A 17 -12.12 8.77 11.68
CA GLU A 17 -12.29 8.97 13.13
C GLU A 17 -10.96 8.90 13.88
N SER A 18 -9.95 8.22 13.33
CA SER A 18 -8.66 8.00 13.97
C SER A 18 -7.51 8.70 13.23
N ASN A 19 -6.97 9.76 13.85
CA ASN A 19 -5.81 10.49 13.33
C ASN A 19 -4.48 9.72 13.42
N LEU A 20 -4.45 8.55 14.09
CA LEU A 20 -3.23 7.77 14.31
C LEU A 20 -3.39 6.37 13.72
N ILE A 21 -3.10 6.27 12.43
CA ILE A 21 -3.13 4.99 11.72
C ILE A 21 -1.72 4.41 11.77
N ALA A 22 -1.57 3.22 12.36
CA ALA A 22 -0.30 2.52 12.51
C ALA A 22 0.19 1.90 11.18
N LEU A 23 0.31 2.72 10.14
CA LEU A 23 0.86 2.33 8.83
C LEU A 23 2.24 1.64 8.90
N PRO A 24 3.15 1.97 9.84
CA PRO A 24 4.43 1.26 9.98
C PRO A 24 4.29 -0.22 10.35
N GLU A 25 3.14 -0.63 10.90
CA GLU A 25 2.87 -2.03 11.22
C GLU A 25 2.43 -2.86 10.01
N ILE A 26 2.15 -2.20 8.88
CA ILE A 26 1.82 -2.89 7.64
C ILE A 26 3.04 -3.66 7.15
N LYS A 27 2.83 -4.95 6.89
CA LYS A 27 3.81 -5.86 6.31
C LYS A 27 3.28 -6.36 4.98
N ILE A 28 4.08 -6.15 3.94
CA ILE A 28 3.79 -6.68 2.60
C ILE A 28 4.92 -7.65 2.27
N ALA A 29 4.60 -8.86 1.83
CA ALA A 29 5.59 -9.85 1.49
C ALA A 29 5.08 -10.77 0.37
N PRO A 30 5.96 -11.49 -0.32
CA PRO A 30 5.54 -12.65 -1.10
C PRO A 30 4.79 -13.64 -0.20
N SER A 31 3.77 -14.32 -0.73
CA SER A 31 2.93 -15.19 0.10
C SER A 31 3.68 -16.34 0.77
N GLU A 32 4.78 -16.82 0.17
CA GLU A 32 5.65 -17.82 0.78
C GLU A 32 6.48 -17.29 1.96
N HIS A 33 6.63 -15.97 2.08
CA HIS A 33 7.54 -15.35 3.06
C HIS A 33 6.80 -14.56 4.14
N ILE A 34 5.49 -14.33 4.01
CA ILE A 34 4.72 -13.49 4.95
C ILE A 34 4.80 -14.02 6.39
N ASP A 35 4.68 -15.34 6.60
CA ASP A 35 4.80 -15.96 7.91
C ASP A 35 6.16 -15.72 8.55
N LEU A 36 7.24 -15.83 7.75
CA LEU A 36 8.61 -15.55 8.20
C LEU A 36 8.78 -14.06 8.53
N ILE A 37 8.21 -13.18 7.71
CA ILE A 37 8.29 -11.72 7.92
C ILE A 37 7.58 -11.32 9.22
N ILE A 38 6.41 -11.90 9.51
CA ILE A 38 5.66 -11.66 10.74
C ILE A 38 6.43 -12.24 11.94
N GLN A 39 6.88 -13.50 11.86
CA GLN A 39 7.57 -14.17 12.97
C GLN A 39 8.92 -13.54 13.32
N HIS A 40 9.67 -13.06 12.32
CA HIS A 40 11.00 -12.49 12.51
C HIS A 40 11.03 -10.96 12.46
N ALA A 41 9.87 -10.30 12.39
CA ALA A 41 9.73 -8.84 12.24
C ALA A 41 10.59 -8.26 11.09
N LEU A 42 10.78 -9.04 10.02
CA LEU A 42 11.63 -8.63 8.89
C LEU A 42 11.04 -7.39 8.19
N PRO A 43 11.90 -6.56 7.57
CA PRO A 43 11.43 -5.58 6.61
C PRO A 43 10.82 -6.34 5.42
N GLY A 44 9.54 -6.11 5.17
CA GLY A 44 8.87 -6.63 3.99
C GLY A 44 9.26 -5.88 2.74
N ILE A 45 8.38 -5.93 1.76
CA ILE A 45 8.45 -5.10 0.57
C ILE A 45 8.34 -3.63 1.02
N ASN A 46 9.34 -2.83 0.67
CA ASN A 46 9.31 -1.40 0.94
C ASN A 46 8.16 -0.73 0.20
N PHE A 47 7.51 0.20 0.88
CA PHE A 47 6.47 1.04 0.31
C PHE A 47 6.65 2.48 0.81
N THR A 48 6.16 3.42 0.00
CA THR A 48 6.09 4.83 0.36
C THR A 48 4.63 5.19 0.55
N VAL A 49 4.28 5.67 1.74
CA VAL A 49 2.95 6.23 1.99
C VAL A 49 2.83 7.48 1.14
N MET A 50 1.89 7.44 0.19
CA MET A 50 1.46 8.59 -0.58
C MET A 50 0.46 9.33 0.29
N ASP A 51 0.94 10.27 1.09
CA ASP A 51 0.11 11.20 1.86
C ASP A 51 -0.71 12.04 0.86
N VAL A 52 -1.93 11.59 0.56
CA VAL A 52 -2.88 12.36 -0.27
C VAL A 52 -3.55 13.38 0.65
N VAL A 53 -2.76 14.34 1.12
CA VAL A 53 -3.25 15.57 1.74
C VAL A 53 -2.98 16.70 0.75
N THR A 54 -3.63 16.65 -0.41
CA THR A 54 -3.52 17.74 -1.38
C THR A 54 -4.86 18.03 -2.05
N SER A 55 -5.54 19.00 -1.45
CA SER A 55 -6.31 20.09 -2.08
C SER A 55 -7.78 19.90 -2.50
N GLU A 56 -8.57 20.79 -1.89
CA GLU A 56 -9.85 21.43 -2.26
C GLU A 56 -11.12 20.58 -2.40
N LEU A 57 -10.98 19.27 -2.52
CA LEU A 57 -12.10 18.34 -2.47
C LEU A 57 -11.81 17.32 -1.38
N GLN A 58 -12.51 17.45 -0.25
CA GLN A 58 -12.57 16.53 0.89
C GLN A 58 -13.06 15.12 0.48
N VAL A 59 -12.49 14.52 -0.56
CA VAL A 59 -13.19 13.43 -1.22
C VAL A 59 -13.05 12.14 -0.45
N ARG A 60 -11.91 11.79 0.17
CA ARG A 60 -11.82 10.52 0.94
C ARG A 60 -10.78 10.54 2.06
N GLU A 61 -11.14 11.12 3.22
CA GLU A 61 -10.45 10.92 4.51
C GLU A 61 -10.34 9.44 4.92
N ASN A 62 -11.05 8.55 4.21
CA ASN A 62 -11.01 7.11 4.39
C ASN A 62 -10.03 6.37 3.46
N ILE A 63 -9.17 7.03 2.68
CA ILE A 63 -8.27 6.33 1.73
C ILE A 63 -6.81 6.67 1.94
N ILE A 64 -5.97 5.63 1.95
CA ILE A 64 -4.52 5.72 2.00
C ILE A 64 -3.93 4.99 0.81
N TRP A 65 -3.03 5.65 0.10
CA TRP A 65 -2.30 5.06 -1.01
C TRP A 65 -0.88 4.69 -0.56
N LEU A 66 -0.49 3.45 -0.80
CA LEU A 66 0.86 2.97 -0.56
C LEU A 66 1.50 2.66 -1.92
N LYS A 67 2.53 3.42 -2.29
CA LYS A 67 3.30 3.12 -3.48
C LYS A 67 4.31 2.03 -3.18
N ILE A 68 4.24 0.91 -3.89
CA ILE A 68 5.21 -0.17 -3.73
C ILE A 68 6.52 0.20 -4.41
N ASP A 69 7.64 -0.05 -3.72
CA ASP A 69 8.96 0.07 -4.32
C ASP A 69 9.25 -1.10 -5.27
N LYS A 70 9.16 -0.83 -6.57
CA LYS A 70 9.44 -1.82 -7.61
C LYS A 70 10.90 -2.27 -7.68
N HIS A 71 11.82 -1.52 -7.08
CA HIS A 71 13.23 -1.88 -7.02
C HIS A 71 13.52 -2.92 -5.94
N SER A 72 12.61 -3.09 -4.97
CA SER A 72 12.70 -4.10 -3.92
C SER A 72 12.82 -5.51 -4.49
N GLU A 73 13.79 -6.29 -4.01
CA GLU A 73 13.98 -7.67 -4.42
C GLU A 73 12.78 -8.56 -4.04
N LEU A 74 12.21 -8.33 -2.86
CA LEU A 74 10.99 -9.01 -2.41
C LEU A 74 9.80 -8.72 -3.34
N TRP A 75 9.71 -7.50 -3.89
CA TRP A 75 8.66 -7.17 -4.87
C TRP A 75 8.85 -7.89 -6.20
N LYS A 76 10.09 -8.01 -6.67
CA LYS A 76 10.39 -8.80 -7.88
C LYS A 76 10.05 -10.27 -7.67
N LEU A 77 10.32 -10.81 -6.49
CA LEU A 77 9.93 -12.17 -6.12
C LEU A 77 8.40 -12.32 -6.09
N ALA A 78 7.68 -11.42 -5.43
CA ALA A 78 6.21 -11.45 -5.39
C ALA A 78 5.58 -11.38 -6.80
N GLN A 79 6.12 -10.55 -7.70
CA GLN A 79 5.70 -10.49 -9.09
C GLN A 79 6.02 -11.79 -9.85
N ALA A 80 7.21 -12.36 -9.66
CA ALA A 80 7.61 -13.61 -10.30
C ALA A 80 6.72 -14.78 -9.84
N GLN A 81 6.37 -14.81 -8.55
CA GLN A 81 5.45 -15.78 -7.95
C GLN A 81 3.97 -15.48 -8.24
N LYS A 82 3.67 -14.28 -8.76
CA LYS A 82 2.31 -13.75 -8.92
C LYS A 82 1.48 -13.83 -7.64
N SER A 83 2.15 -13.73 -6.49
CA SER A 83 1.54 -13.88 -5.18
C SER A 83 2.13 -12.87 -4.22
N VAL A 84 1.26 -12.07 -3.61
CA VAL A 84 1.61 -11.08 -2.60
C VAL A 84 0.63 -11.22 -1.46
N SER A 85 1.15 -11.19 -0.25
CA SER A 85 0.38 -11.18 0.99
C SER A 85 0.53 -9.83 1.68
N PHE A 86 -0.59 -9.35 2.19
CA PHE A 86 -0.70 -8.13 2.98
C PHE A 86 -1.08 -8.54 4.40
N TYR A 87 -0.37 -8.00 5.37
CA TYR A 87 -0.64 -8.20 6.79
C TYR A 87 -0.60 -6.88 7.52
N TRP A 88 -1.55 -6.67 8.43
CA TRP A 88 -1.56 -5.53 9.32
C TRP A 88 -2.20 -5.94 10.65
N SER A 89 -1.43 -5.87 11.73
CA SER A 89 -1.85 -6.22 13.09
C SER A 89 -2.98 -5.35 13.62
N CYS A 90 -2.94 -4.07 13.29
CA CYS A 90 -3.91 -3.06 13.73
C CYS A 90 -4.85 -2.63 12.60
N SER A 91 -5.18 -3.55 11.68
CA SER A 91 -6.15 -3.26 10.63
C SER A 91 -7.54 -3.00 11.22
N PRO A 92 -8.26 -1.97 10.76
CA PRO A 92 -9.66 -1.81 11.11
C PRO A 92 -10.52 -2.93 10.50
N ASP A 93 -11.66 -3.22 11.13
CA ASP A 93 -12.57 -4.28 10.69
C ASP A 93 -13.17 -4.01 9.31
N ASP A 94 -13.34 -2.75 8.94
CA ASP A 94 -13.88 -2.31 7.66
C ASP A 94 -12.80 -2.07 6.58
N LEU A 95 -11.56 -2.49 6.84
CA LEU A 95 -10.44 -2.28 5.93
C LEU A 95 -10.63 -3.01 4.60
N LEU A 96 -10.70 -2.24 3.53
CA LEU A 96 -10.59 -2.72 2.16
C LEU A 96 -9.17 -2.49 1.64
N VAL A 97 -8.53 -3.57 1.20
CA VAL A 97 -7.19 -3.54 0.60
C VAL A 97 -7.30 -3.90 -0.87
N GLU A 98 -6.91 -2.97 -1.75
CA GLU A 98 -6.95 -3.17 -3.20
C GLU A 98 -5.56 -2.98 -3.80
N LEU A 99 -5.10 -3.94 -4.59
CA LEU A 99 -3.88 -3.79 -5.40
C LEU A 99 -4.24 -3.11 -6.72
N VAL A 100 -3.69 -1.93 -6.93
CA VAL A 100 -3.92 -1.10 -8.11
C VAL A 100 -2.65 -1.06 -8.95
N LEU A 101 -2.74 -1.58 -10.17
CA LEU A 101 -1.70 -1.43 -11.19
C LEU A 101 -2.00 -0.17 -12.00
N SER A 102 -1.11 0.81 -11.97
CA SER A 102 -1.25 2.00 -12.82
C SER A 102 -0.10 2.09 -13.81
N GLN A 103 -0.44 2.23 -15.10
CA GLN A 103 0.53 2.51 -16.16
C GLN A 103 0.94 4.00 -16.21
N GLU A 104 0.15 4.87 -15.55
CA GLU A 104 0.46 6.29 -15.37
C GLU A 104 0.76 6.59 -13.88
N LYS A 105 1.58 7.59 -13.57
CA LYS A 105 1.77 8.01 -12.17
C LYS A 105 0.43 8.52 -11.65
N ILE A 106 -0.10 7.91 -10.59
CA ILE A 106 -1.36 8.36 -9.96
C ILE A 106 -1.23 9.83 -9.50
N CYS A 107 -0.01 10.26 -9.15
CA CYS A 107 0.26 11.65 -8.78
C CYS A 107 0.08 12.67 -9.92
N SER A 108 0.33 12.33 -11.20
CA SER A 108 0.28 13.35 -12.26
C SER A 108 -1.13 13.73 -12.69
N LYS A 109 -2.13 12.91 -12.36
CA LYS A 109 -3.54 13.21 -12.68
C LYS A 109 -4.24 14.12 -11.67
N LEU A 110 -3.66 14.29 -10.46
CA LEU A 110 -4.25 15.11 -9.41
C LEU A 110 -3.83 16.60 -9.48
N PHE A 111 -2.82 16.94 -10.30
CA PHE A 111 -2.31 18.32 -10.46
C PHE A 111 -2.63 18.95 -11.83
N SER A 112 -3.50 18.33 -12.63
CA SER A 112 -3.98 18.92 -13.89
C SER A 112 -5.37 19.52 -13.66
N GLY A 113 -5.42 20.62 -12.92
CA GLY A 113 -6.59 21.47 -12.70
C GLY A 113 -6.16 22.92 -12.73
#